data_AF-A0AAD6NTU7-F1
#
_entry.id   AF-A0AAD6NTU7-F1
#
_cell.length_a   1.000
_cell.length_b   1.000
_cell.length_c   1.000
_cell.angle_alpha   90.00
_cell.angle_beta   90.00
_cell.angle_gamma   90.00
#
_symmetry.space_group_name_H-M   'P 1'
#
loop_
_entity.id
_entity.type
_entity.pdbx_description
1 polymer ?
#
loop_
_entity_poly.entity_id
_entity_poly.type
_entity_poly.pdbx_seq_one_letter_code
_entity_poly.pdbx_strand_id
1 'polypeptide(L)'
;MTVETVLLSYCMSNQHSPFSQNQKGSAQQEFLIVNTHLLFPHDSCLSLVRLHQVYKILQYVEQYQRENKLNLMPILLCGDWNGSKSGHVYKFLRSQGFVSSYDIAHEYTDSYADAHRWVSHRNHRGNICGVDFIWLCNPIKSREPLKKSWSEAVFGIIKCQLQKASFAEKDAFAFLKADNHGNFITYSAFCEALRQVNLIGLPYGLSSQETEDLWMQADINGNGVVGYEEFKRRIWNSEYSELKEENCSERTWDSEQGIEEEAIGFKVKKAVLFPREAEKGMWPENYSLSDHAPLTVIFCPVRIQGSERITRL
;
A
#
# COMPACT_ATOMS: atom_id res chain seq x y z
N MET A 1 6.32 16.45 11.80
CA MET A 1 7.10 15.64 10.84
C MET A 1 6.72 16.10 9.44
N THR A 2 7.61 16.83 8.79
CA THR A 2 7.35 17.42 7.47
C THR A 2 7.64 16.33 6.44
N VAL A 3 6.62 15.80 5.79
CA VAL A 3 6.81 14.96 4.60
C VAL A 3 6.87 15.93 3.43
N GLU A 4 8.03 16.05 2.79
CA GLU A 4 8.12 16.74 1.50
C GLU A 4 7.49 15.83 0.44
N THR A 5 6.17 15.97 0.30
CA THR A 5 5.42 15.34 -0.78
C THR A 5 5.27 16.36 -1.89
N VAL A 6 5.97 16.16 -3.00
CA VAL A 6 5.76 16.96 -4.20
C VAL A 6 4.76 16.23 -5.07
N LEU A 7 3.58 16.83 -5.25
CA LEU A 7 2.59 16.40 -6.23
C LEU A 7 2.83 17.22 -7.51
N LEU A 8 3.17 16.55 -8.60
CA LEU A 8 3.24 17.18 -9.92
C LEU A 8 2.09 16.64 -10.78
N SER A 9 1.34 17.55 -11.39
CA SER A 9 0.44 17.22 -12.49
C SER A 9 1.22 17.46 -13.79
N TYR A 10 1.33 16.43 -14.63
CA TYR A 10 2.01 16.52 -15.92
C TYR A 10 1.02 16.32 -17.05
N CYS A 11 1.07 17.23 -18.03
CA CYS A 11 0.40 17.11 -19.31
C CYS A 11 1.46 16.84 -20.37
N MET A 12 1.47 15.64 -20.96
CA MET A 12 2.36 15.37 -22.11
C MET A 12 1.75 15.97 -23.38
N SER A 13 2.31 17.07 -23.87
CA SER A 13 2.10 17.53 -25.23
C SER A 13 3.24 17.01 -26.12
N ASN A 14 2.91 16.29 -27.19
CA ASN A 14 3.90 15.84 -28.15
C ASN A 14 4.51 17.08 -28.86
N GLN A 15 5.70 17.50 -28.44
CA GLN A 15 6.55 18.39 -29.21
C GLN A 15 7.87 17.69 -29.49
N HIS A 16 7.98 17.05 -30.67
CA HIS A 16 9.05 17.28 -31.64
C HIS A 16 8.89 16.46 -32.95
N SER A 17 8.85 17.21 -34.06
CA SER A 17 9.17 16.90 -35.47
C SER A 17 8.10 16.34 -36.42
N PRO A 18 8.05 16.84 -37.68
CA PRO A 18 6.91 16.74 -38.57
C PRO A 18 7.02 15.48 -39.43
N PHE A 19 6.01 14.62 -39.43
CA PHE A 19 5.55 13.95 -40.64
C PHE A 19 4.24 13.20 -40.36
N SER A 20 3.29 13.43 -41.27
CA SER A 20 1.97 12.83 -41.40
C SER A 20 0.91 13.23 -40.37
N GLN A 21 0.06 14.16 -40.81
CA GLN A 21 -1.27 14.40 -40.25
C GLN A 21 -2.05 13.08 -40.17
N ASN A 22 -2.22 12.56 -38.95
CA ASN A 22 -3.38 11.76 -38.62
C ASN A 22 -4.21 12.57 -37.63
N GLN A 23 -5.25 13.22 -38.15
CA GLN A 23 -6.31 13.83 -37.39
C GLN A 23 -7.12 12.73 -36.66
N LYS A 24 -6.68 12.34 -35.46
CA LYS A 24 -7.54 11.86 -34.39
C LYS A 24 -7.13 12.63 -33.16
N GLY A 25 -8.07 13.38 -32.57
CA GLY A 25 -7.84 14.41 -31.55
C GLY A 25 -6.74 14.02 -30.56
N SER A 26 -5.78 14.93 -30.36
CA SER A 26 -4.74 14.76 -29.35
C SER A 26 -5.41 14.75 -27.97
N ALA A 27 -5.78 13.56 -27.49
CA ALA A 27 -6.23 13.40 -26.13
C ALA A 27 -5.06 13.84 -25.23
N GLN A 28 -5.25 14.97 -24.56
CA GLN A 28 -4.32 15.46 -23.55
C GLN A 28 -4.17 14.36 -22.49
N GLN A 29 -2.96 13.85 -22.31
CA GLN A 29 -2.68 12.79 -21.35
C GLN A 29 -2.25 13.42 -20.04
N GLU A 30 -3.07 13.22 -19.01
CA GLU A 30 -2.82 13.69 -17.65
C GLU A 30 -2.57 12.50 -16.73
N PHE A 31 -1.64 12.67 -15.80
CA PHE A 31 -1.37 11.71 -14.74
C PHE A 31 -0.84 12.45 -13.51
N LEU A 32 -0.96 11.82 -12.35
CA LEU A 32 -0.40 12.33 -11.10
C LEU A 32 0.91 11.62 -10.79
N ILE A 33 1.91 12.38 -10.37
CA ILE A 33 3.12 11.82 -9.77
C ILE A 33 3.32 12.42 -8.39
N VAL A 34 3.59 11.55 -7.43
CA VAL A 34 3.90 11.89 -6.04
C VAL A 34 5.27 11.34 -5.73
N ASN A 35 6.18 12.17 -5.25
CA ASN A 35 7.45 11.71 -4.69
C ASN A 35 7.42 11.80 -3.15
N THR A 36 7.94 10.79 -2.45
CA THR A 36 7.99 10.78 -0.99
C THR A 36 9.24 10.08 -0.46
N HIS A 37 9.54 10.32 0.82
CA HIS A 37 10.55 9.59 1.59
C HIS A 37 9.96 9.33 2.98
N LEU A 38 9.66 8.07 3.26
CA LEU A 38 9.02 7.68 4.52
C LEU A 38 10.00 7.57 5.68
N LEU A 39 9.49 7.59 6.91
CA LEU A 39 10.30 7.53 8.12
C LEU A 39 11.14 6.24 8.19
N PHE A 40 12.46 6.40 8.35
CA PHE A 40 13.39 5.28 8.48
C PHE A 40 13.00 4.30 9.61
N PRO A 41 13.02 2.97 9.37
CA PRO A 41 12.54 1.95 10.30
C PRO A 41 13.55 1.62 11.41
N HIS A 42 13.77 2.53 12.36
CA HIS A 42 14.63 2.22 13.53
C HIS A 42 14.06 1.10 14.42
N ASP A 43 12.73 1.00 14.47
CA ASP A 43 11.97 -0.02 15.19
C ASP A 43 10.72 -0.37 14.37
N SER A 44 10.29 -1.62 14.48
CA SER A 44 8.98 -2.11 14.07
C SER A 44 7.77 -1.34 14.61
N CYS A 45 7.87 -0.71 15.78
CA CYS A 45 6.81 0.19 16.27
C CYS A 45 6.59 1.39 15.35
N LEU A 46 7.60 1.79 14.57
CA LEU A 46 7.50 2.86 13.57
C LEU A 46 6.78 2.43 12.28
N SER A 47 6.42 1.15 12.14
CA SER A 47 5.61 0.69 11.00
C SER A 47 4.24 1.35 10.96
N LEU A 48 3.64 1.63 12.12
CA LEU A 48 2.38 2.37 12.20
C LEU A 48 2.56 3.81 11.70
N VAL A 49 3.67 4.46 12.07
CA VAL A 49 3.97 5.84 11.64
C VAL A 49 4.11 5.92 10.13
N ARG A 50 4.84 4.98 9.50
CA ARG A 50 4.91 4.89 8.03
C ARG A 50 3.54 4.64 7.41
N LEU A 51 2.73 3.76 8.00
CA LEU A 51 1.38 3.50 7.51
C LEU A 51 0.50 4.77 7.58
N HIS A 52 0.58 5.57 8.65
CA HIS A 52 -0.07 6.88 8.73
C HIS A 52 0.43 7.84 7.65
N GLN A 53 1.74 7.88 7.37
CA GLN A 53 2.29 8.73 6.31
C GLN A 53 1.68 8.36 4.95
N VAL A 54 1.61 7.07 4.61
CA VAL A 54 1.03 6.61 3.34
C VAL A 54 -0.48 6.85 3.28
N TYR A 55 -1.20 6.58 4.37
CA TYR A 55 -2.62 6.89 4.47
C TYR A 55 -2.91 8.36 4.17
N LYS A 56 -2.12 9.26 4.77
CA LYS A 56 -2.23 10.70 4.55
C LYS A 56 -1.88 11.10 3.12
N ILE A 57 -0.85 10.50 2.51
CA ILE A 57 -0.51 10.72 1.10
C ILE A 57 -1.71 10.36 0.20
N LEU A 58 -2.31 9.19 0.41
CA LEU A 58 -3.46 8.75 -0.39
C LEU A 58 -4.70 9.62 -0.15
N GLN A 59 -4.95 10.07 1.09
CA GLN A 59 -6.02 11.04 1.38
C GLN A 59 -5.81 12.35 0.61
N TYR A 60 -4.58 12.87 0.55
CA TYR A 60 -4.28 14.08 -0.23
C TYR A 60 -4.44 13.85 -1.73
N VAL A 61 -4.05 12.70 -2.25
CA VAL A 61 -4.26 12.36 -3.67
C VAL A 61 -5.76 12.31 -3.99
N GLU A 62 -6.56 11.62 -3.19
CA GLU A 62 -8.03 11.58 -3.38
C GLU A 62 -8.66 12.97 -3.25
N GLN A 63 -8.24 13.76 -2.25
CA GLN A 63 -8.72 15.12 -2.06
C GLN A 63 -8.36 16.00 -3.26
N TYR A 64 -7.11 15.96 -3.73
CA TYR A 64 -6.65 16.71 -4.87
C TYR A 64 -7.42 16.36 -6.15
N GLN A 65 -7.67 15.06 -6.38
CA GLN A 65 -8.49 14.59 -7.50
C GLN A 65 -9.91 15.16 -7.44
N ARG A 66 -10.55 15.14 -6.26
CA ARG A 66 -11.90 15.70 -6.06
C ARG A 66 -11.94 17.21 -6.28
N GLU A 67 -11.01 17.95 -5.66
CA GLU A 67 -10.98 19.42 -5.71
C GLU A 67 -10.72 19.94 -7.13
N ASN A 68 -9.88 19.25 -7.89
CA ASN A 68 -9.54 19.62 -9.26
C ASN A 68 -10.43 18.94 -10.31
N LYS A 69 -11.47 18.20 -9.88
CA LYS A 69 -12.39 17.46 -10.77
C LYS A 69 -11.66 16.59 -11.79
N LEU A 70 -10.59 15.94 -11.35
CA LEU A 70 -9.76 15.10 -12.20
C LEU A 70 -10.49 13.80 -12.51
N ASN A 71 -10.56 13.47 -13.81
CA ASN A 71 -11.08 12.18 -14.26
C ASN A 71 -10.17 11.04 -13.77
N LEU A 72 -10.65 9.79 -13.87
CA LEU A 72 -9.85 8.62 -13.53
C LEU A 72 -8.57 8.61 -14.40
N MET A 73 -7.43 8.90 -13.76
CA MET A 73 -6.13 9.01 -14.40
C MET A 73 -5.09 8.14 -13.70
N PRO A 74 -3.96 7.81 -14.37
CA PRO A 74 -2.88 7.08 -13.76
C PRO A 74 -2.24 7.87 -12.62
N ILE A 75 -1.83 7.16 -11.57
CA ILE A 75 -1.13 7.71 -10.42
C ILE A 75 0.20 6.98 -10.29
N LEU A 76 1.29 7.74 -10.20
CA LEU A 76 2.63 7.27 -9.91
C LEU A 76 3.02 7.70 -8.51
N LEU A 77 3.43 6.77 -7.64
CA LEU A 77 4.01 7.09 -6.34
C LEU A 77 5.47 6.63 -6.33
N CYS A 78 6.39 7.55 -6.12
CA CYS A 78 7.83 7.36 -6.25
C CYS A 78 8.54 7.64 -4.93
N GLY A 79 9.68 6.99 -4.73
CA GLY A 79 10.68 7.38 -3.73
C GLY A 79 11.05 6.26 -2.77
N ASP A 80 11.63 6.63 -1.63
CA ASP A 80 12.05 5.71 -0.58
C ASP A 80 10.90 5.45 0.40
N TRP A 81 10.36 4.24 0.36
CA TRP A 81 9.25 3.81 1.20
C TRP A 81 9.71 3.26 2.55
N ASN A 82 11.02 3.07 2.74
CA ASN A 82 11.60 2.58 3.99
C ASN A 82 10.88 1.31 4.52
N GLY A 83 10.43 0.47 3.58
CA GLY A 83 9.64 -0.71 3.84
C GLY A 83 9.79 -1.71 2.69
N SER A 84 9.89 -3.00 3.02
CA SER A 84 10.07 -4.07 2.04
C SER A 84 8.74 -4.57 1.47
N LYS A 85 8.82 -5.46 0.46
CA LYS A 85 7.64 -6.14 -0.13
C LYS A 85 6.80 -6.91 0.88
N SER A 86 7.41 -7.42 1.95
CA SER A 86 6.70 -8.14 3.01
C SER A 86 6.04 -7.23 4.04
N GLY A 87 6.31 -5.91 4.00
CA GLY A 87 5.86 -4.94 4.99
C GLY A 87 4.41 -4.47 4.80
N HIS A 88 3.84 -3.90 5.86
CA HIS A 88 2.45 -3.41 5.87
C HIS A 88 2.19 -2.24 4.93
N VAL A 89 3.20 -1.40 4.67
CA VAL A 89 3.10 -0.31 3.67
C VAL A 89 2.91 -0.87 2.26
N TYR A 90 3.75 -1.82 1.86
CA TYR A 90 3.64 -2.48 0.56
C TYR A 90 2.27 -3.12 0.40
N LYS A 91 1.87 -3.91 1.39
CA LYS A 91 0.55 -4.55 1.45
C LYS A 91 -0.58 -3.52 1.32
N PHE A 92 -0.59 -2.48 2.13
CA PHE A 92 -1.59 -1.42 2.05
C PHE A 92 -1.71 -0.80 0.66
N LEU A 93 -0.59 -0.47 0.01
CA LEU A 93 -0.60 0.04 -1.37
C LEU A 93 -1.18 -0.97 -2.37
N ARG A 94 -0.80 -2.25 -2.27
CA ARG A 94 -1.38 -3.32 -3.11
C ARG A 94 -2.90 -3.40 -2.95
N SER A 95 -3.42 -3.31 -1.72
CA SER A 95 -4.89 -3.32 -1.47
C SER A 95 -5.63 -2.16 -2.12
N GLN A 96 -4.93 -1.05 -2.37
CA GLN A 96 -5.44 0.15 -3.02
C GLN A 96 -5.25 0.12 -4.55
N GLY A 97 -4.79 -1.00 -5.11
CA GLY A 97 -4.61 -1.20 -6.54
C GLY A 97 -3.30 -0.64 -7.10
N PHE A 98 -2.33 -0.32 -6.24
CA PHE A 98 -0.98 0.03 -6.70
C PHE A 98 -0.18 -1.24 -7.00
N VAL A 99 0.60 -1.20 -8.07
CA VAL A 99 1.50 -2.26 -8.52
C VAL A 99 2.92 -1.71 -8.58
N SER A 100 3.90 -2.50 -8.17
CA SER A 100 5.31 -2.14 -8.30
C SER A 100 5.72 -2.23 -9.78
N SER A 101 6.19 -1.13 -10.35
CA SER A 101 6.58 -1.11 -11.76
C SER A 101 7.82 -1.98 -12.02
N TYR A 102 8.70 -2.11 -11.02
CA TYR A 102 9.86 -2.98 -11.12
C TYR A 102 9.44 -4.45 -11.23
N ASP A 103 8.45 -4.85 -10.43
CA ASP A 103 7.96 -6.22 -10.45
C ASP A 103 7.22 -6.56 -11.75
N ILE A 104 6.43 -5.62 -12.29
CA ILE A 104 5.80 -5.80 -13.61
C ILE A 104 6.86 -6.04 -14.69
N ALA A 105 7.93 -5.24 -14.71
CA ALA A 105 8.95 -5.33 -15.74
C ALA A 105 9.77 -6.62 -15.70
N HIS A 106 9.83 -7.29 -14.54
CA HIS A 106 10.62 -8.50 -14.31
C HIS A 106 9.77 -9.75 -14.05
N GLU A 107 8.44 -9.63 -14.17
CA GLU A 107 7.48 -10.72 -13.92
C GLU A 107 7.61 -11.30 -12.50
N TYR A 108 7.88 -10.43 -11.53
CA TYR A 108 7.99 -10.82 -10.12
C TYR A 108 6.63 -10.82 -9.43
N THR A 109 6.47 -11.78 -8.53
CA THR A 109 5.27 -11.92 -7.71
C THR A 109 5.45 -11.25 -6.35
N ASP A 110 4.37 -11.20 -5.57
CA ASP A 110 4.40 -10.77 -4.16
C ASP A 110 4.97 -11.87 -3.23
N SER A 111 5.58 -12.93 -3.78
CA SER A 111 6.16 -14.02 -3.01
C SER A 111 7.41 -13.62 -2.24
N TYR A 112 7.69 -14.36 -1.16
CA TYR A 112 8.90 -14.15 -0.37
C TYR A 112 10.19 -14.40 -1.18
N ALA A 113 10.16 -15.33 -2.14
CA ALA A 113 11.29 -15.65 -3.00
C ALA A 113 11.69 -14.43 -3.87
N ASP A 114 10.70 -13.70 -4.38
CA ASP A 114 10.93 -12.55 -5.25
C ASP A 114 11.28 -11.28 -4.46
N ALA A 115 10.99 -11.24 -3.15
CA ALA A 115 11.26 -10.09 -2.28
C ALA A 115 12.74 -9.74 -2.09
N HIS A 116 13.64 -10.68 -2.38
CA HIS A 116 15.09 -10.50 -2.20
C HIS A 116 15.88 -10.52 -3.52
N ARG A 117 15.18 -10.56 -4.67
CA ARG A 117 15.84 -10.61 -5.99
C ARG A 117 16.57 -9.32 -6.35
N TRP A 118 16.13 -8.21 -5.78
CA TRP A 118 16.71 -6.90 -6.02
C TRP A 118 16.83 -6.13 -4.71
N VAL A 119 17.73 -5.16 -4.70
CA VAL A 119 17.98 -4.28 -3.57
C VAL A 119 18.12 -2.85 -4.07
N SER A 120 17.81 -1.88 -3.21
CA SER A 120 17.92 -0.47 -3.59
C SER A 120 18.61 0.39 -2.55
N HIS A 121 18.85 -0.14 -1.35
CA HIS A 121 19.47 0.61 -0.27
C HIS A 121 20.37 -0.27 0.58
N ARG A 122 21.46 0.31 1.10
CA ARG A 122 22.23 -0.26 2.21
C ARG A 122 22.14 0.66 3.40
N ASN A 123 21.44 0.23 4.43
CA ASN A 123 21.19 1.04 5.60
C ASN A 123 22.45 1.23 6.47
N HIS A 124 22.37 2.13 7.45
CA HIS A 124 23.47 2.42 8.38
C HIS A 124 23.88 1.22 9.27
N ARG A 125 23.06 0.16 9.33
CA ARG A 125 23.39 -1.11 10.01
C ARG A 125 24.10 -2.11 9.07
N GLY A 126 24.36 -1.72 7.84
CA GLY A 126 24.96 -2.54 6.80
C GLY A 126 24.01 -3.56 6.17
N ASN A 127 22.71 -3.54 6.49
CA ASN A 127 21.73 -4.42 5.86
C ASN A 127 21.36 -3.86 4.49
N ILE A 128 21.20 -4.76 3.53
CA ILE A 128 20.82 -4.44 2.16
C ILE A 128 19.33 -4.76 2.00
N CYS A 129 18.56 -3.84 1.45
CA CYS A 129 17.11 -3.95 1.34
C CYS A 129 16.57 -3.29 0.07
N GLY A 130 15.49 -3.84 -0.48
CA GLY A 130 14.66 -3.17 -1.48
C GLY A 130 13.60 -2.30 -0.81
N VAL A 131 13.76 -0.99 -0.89
CA VAL A 131 12.89 0.01 -0.22
C VAL A 131 12.44 1.14 -1.15
N ASP A 132 13.09 1.28 -2.31
CA ASP A 132 12.76 2.29 -3.31
C ASP A 132 11.79 1.69 -4.33
N PHE A 133 10.62 2.30 -4.47
CA PHE A 133 9.57 1.82 -5.36
C PHE A 133 9.03 2.97 -6.21
N ILE A 134 8.74 2.64 -7.48
CA ILE A 134 7.88 3.42 -8.35
C ILE A 134 6.60 2.62 -8.57
N TRP A 135 5.58 3.00 -7.81
CA TRP A 135 4.26 2.42 -7.86
C TRP A 135 3.46 3.01 -9.00
N LEU A 136 2.70 2.17 -9.70
CA LEU A 136 1.72 2.56 -10.70
C LEU A 136 0.34 2.16 -10.20
N CYS A 137 -0.63 3.06 -10.28
CA CYS A 137 -2.04 2.72 -10.21
C CYS A 137 -2.73 3.29 -11.44
N ASN A 138 -3.17 2.42 -12.33
CA ASN A 138 -3.97 2.82 -13.47
C ASN A 138 -5.41 3.19 -13.04
N PRO A 139 -6.17 3.85 -13.93
CA PRO A 139 -7.62 4.03 -13.76
C PRO A 139 -8.34 2.70 -13.49
N ILE A 140 -8.86 2.52 -12.27
CA ILE A 140 -9.66 1.35 -11.85
C ILE A 140 -11.08 1.83 -11.54
N LYS A 141 -12.10 1.02 -11.86
CA LYS A 141 -13.51 1.38 -11.67
C LYS A 141 -13.91 1.46 -10.19
N SER A 142 -13.39 0.58 -9.36
CA SER A 142 -13.68 0.53 -7.93
C SER A 142 -12.42 0.22 -7.12
N ARG A 143 -12.23 0.99 -6.04
CA ARG A 143 -11.20 0.74 -5.02
C ARG A 143 -11.88 0.42 -3.71
N GLU A 144 -11.24 -0.40 -2.89
CA GLU A 144 -11.67 -0.59 -1.50
C GLU A 144 -11.59 0.75 -0.76
N PRO A 145 -12.53 1.06 0.15
CA PRO A 145 -12.47 2.28 0.94
C PRO A 145 -11.14 2.39 1.69
N LEU A 146 -10.45 3.52 1.52
CA LEU A 146 -9.11 3.74 2.08
C LEU A 146 -9.04 3.43 3.59
N LYS A 147 -10.07 3.81 4.34
CA LYS A 147 -10.18 3.56 5.79
C LYS A 147 -10.24 2.07 6.14
N LYS A 148 -10.94 1.26 5.34
CA LYS A 148 -11.05 -0.20 5.54
C LYS A 148 -9.68 -0.86 5.31
N SER A 149 -9.05 -0.60 4.17
CA SER A 149 -7.73 -1.15 3.86
C SER A 149 -6.65 -0.71 4.84
N TRP A 150 -6.73 0.53 5.32
CA TRP A 150 -5.83 1.02 6.35
C TRP A 150 -6.01 0.24 7.66
N SER A 151 -7.25 0.01 8.06
CA SER A 151 -7.58 -0.74 9.29
C SER A 151 -7.10 -2.19 9.21
N GLU A 152 -7.26 -2.84 8.06
CA GLU A 152 -6.70 -4.17 7.79
C GLU A 152 -5.17 -4.20 7.92
N ALA A 153 -4.50 -3.18 7.38
CA ALA A 153 -3.05 -3.06 7.55
C ALA A 153 -2.65 -2.85 9.02
N VAL A 154 -3.41 -2.09 9.81
CA VAL A 154 -3.19 -1.92 11.25
C VAL A 154 -3.40 -3.23 12.01
N PHE A 155 -4.42 -4.03 11.69
CA PHE A 155 -4.59 -5.37 12.29
C PHE A 155 -3.38 -6.27 12.01
N GLY A 156 -2.81 -6.19 10.80
CA GLY A 156 -1.55 -6.85 10.48
C GLY A 156 -0.39 -6.38 11.36
N ILE A 157 -0.32 -5.10 11.72
CA ILE A 157 0.70 -4.56 12.64
C ILE A 157 0.47 -5.09 14.05
N ILE A 158 -0.79 -5.08 14.53
CA ILE A 158 -1.18 -5.64 15.84
C ILE A 158 -0.73 -7.09 15.94
N LYS A 159 -1.06 -7.92 14.93
CA LYS A 159 -0.61 -9.31 14.87
C LYS A 159 0.90 -9.44 14.97
N CYS A 160 1.67 -8.63 14.23
CA CYS A 160 3.12 -8.68 14.27
C CYS A 160 3.68 -8.33 15.66
N GLN A 161 3.10 -7.35 16.34
CA GLN A 161 3.52 -6.99 17.70
C GLN A 161 3.20 -8.10 18.71
N LEU A 162 2.02 -8.73 18.60
CA LEU A 162 1.65 -9.86 19.44
C LEU A 162 2.58 -11.07 19.22
N GLN A 163 2.92 -11.36 17.97
CA GLN A 163 3.88 -12.42 17.64
C GLN A 163 5.29 -12.14 18.16
N LYS A 164 5.73 -10.87 18.16
CA LYS A 164 7.02 -10.46 18.75
C LYS A 164 7.07 -10.63 20.25
N ALA A 165 5.94 -10.45 20.93
CA ALA A 165 5.78 -10.79 22.33
C ALA A 165 5.69 -12.32 22.58
N SER A 166 5.96 -13.15 21.55
CA SER A 166 5.99 -14.61 21.60
C SER A 166 4.63 -15.27 21.90
N PHE A 167 3.53 -14.58 21.60
CA PHE A 167 2.20 -15.16 21.76
C PHE A 167 1.82 -16.05 20.57
N ALA A 168 1.41 -17.29 20.84
CA ALA A 168 0.64 -18.08 19.89
C ALA A 168 -0.80 -17.54 19.78
N GLU A 169 -1.61 -18.03 18.82
CA GLU A 169 -2.99 -17.53 18.58
C GLU A 169 -3.83 -17.44 19.86
N LYS A 170 -3.84 -18.53 20.64
CA LYS A 170 -4.62 -18.61 21.89
C LYS A 170 -4.06 -17.69 22.97
N ASP A 171 -2.74 -17.58 23.06
CA ASP A 171 -2.09 -16.71 24.04
C ASP A 171 -2.29 -15.23 23.69
N ALA A 172 -2.34 -14.90 22.40
CA ALA A 172 -2.62 -13.55 21.92
C ALA A 172 -4.07 -13.14 22.23
N PHE A 173 -5.02 -14.07 22.05
CA PHE A 173 -6.40 -13.84 22.49
C PHE A 173 -6.51 -13.69 24.01
N ALA A 174 -5.80 -14.55 24.76
CA ALA A 174 -5.75 -14.47 26.22
C ALA A 174 -5.10 -13.18 26.73
N PHE A 175 -4.08 -12.68 26.03
CA PHE A 175 -3.46 -11.40 26.31
C PHE A 175 -4.42 -10.24 26.08
N LEU A 176 -5.10 -10.21 24.93
CA LEU A 176 -6.05 -9.15 24.58
C LEU A 176 -7.27 -9.09 25.50
N LYS A 177 -7.71 -10.23 26.06
CA LYS A 177 -8.84 -10.27 27.02
C LYS A 177 -8.43 -9.95 28.46
N ALA A 178 -7.13 -9.87 28.74
CA ALA A 178 -6.57 -9.68 30.08
C ALA A 178 -7.17 -10.66 31.12
N ASP A 179 -7.45 -10.18 32.33
CA ASP A 179 -8.02 -10.98 33.43
C ASP A 179 -9.52 -11.27 33.27
N ASN A 180 -10.13 -10.92 32.14
CA ASN A 180 -11.54 -11.20 31.91
C ASN A 180 -11.76 -12.73 31.88
N HIS A 181 -12.58 -13.22 32.82
CA HIS A 181 -12.97 -14.63 32.91
C HIS A 181 -13.90 -15.06 31.76
N GLY A 182 -14.51 -14.11 31.05
CA GLY A 182 -15.25 -14.36 29.82
C GLY A 182 -14.36 -14.80 28.66
N ASN A 183 -14.93 -15.56 27.72
CA ASN A 183 -14.24 -15.96 26.47
C ASN A 183 -14.42 -14.89 25.37
N PHE A 184 -14.20 -13.62 25.73
CA PHE A 184 -14.35 -12.48 24.84
C PHE A 184 -13.43 -11.35 25.28
N ILE A 185 -13.03 -10.51 24.32
CA ILE A 185 -12.26 -9.28 24.54
C ILE A 185 -13.27 -8.15 24.72
N THR A 186 -13.04 -7.26 25.68
CA THR A 186 -13.77 -5.99 25.81
C THR A 186 -12.97 -4.84 25.21
N TYR A 187 -13.65 -3.73 24.86
CA TYR A 187 -12.96 -2.55 24.34
C TYR A 187 -11.88 -2.02 25.28
N SER A 188 -12.15 -2.02 26.59
CA SER A 188 -11.17 -1.61 27.61
C SER A 188 -9.94 -2.51 27.63
N ALA A 189 -10.13 -3.84 27.61
CA ALA A 189 -9.02 -4.80 27.61
C ALA A 189 -8.19 -4.69 26.31
N PHE A 190 -8.85 -4.48 25.17
CA PHE A 190 -8.19 -4.24 23.90
C PHE A 190 -7.31 -2.97 23.94
N CYS A 191 -7.83 -1.86 24.48
CA CYS A 191 -7.07 -0.63 24.62
C CYS A 191 -5.86 -0.78 25.56
N GLU A 192 -6.03 -1.48 26.68
CA GLU A 192 -4.94 -1.82 27.61
C GLU A 192 -3.85 -2.65 26.93
N ALA A 193 -4.24 -3.71 26.20
CA ALA A 193 -3.31 -4.56 25.48
C ALA A 193 -2.55 -3.80 24.39
N LEU A 194 -3.23 -2.95 23.62
CA LEU A 194 -2.60 -2.10 22.60
C LEU A 194 -1.63 -1.06 23.21
N ARG A 195 -1.91 -0.57 24.41
CA ARG A 195 -0.98 0.27 25.17
C ARG A 195 0.27 -0.50 25.59
N GLN A 196 0.12 -1.74 26.05
CA GLN A 196 1.26 -2.60 26.44
C GLN A 196 2.18 -2.95 25.27
N VAL A 197 1.65 -3.06 24.05
CA VAL A 197 2.46 -3.27 22.83
C VAL A 197 2.85 -1.97 22.10
N ASN A 198 2.75 -0.82 22.79
CA ASN A 198 3.20 0.48 22.30
C ASN A 198 2.52 0.95 21.00
N LEU A 199 1.25 0.57 20.78
CA LEU A 199 0.44 1.04 19.65
C LEU A 199 -0.48 2.20 20.02
N ILE A 200 -0.80 2.38 21.31
CA ILE A 200 -1.58 3.51 21.87
C ILE A 200 -0.78 4.16 23.00
N GLY A 201 -1.02 5.46 23.24
CA GLY A 201 -0.42 6.19 24.35
C GLY A 201 0.95 6.79 24.04
N LEU A 202 1.41 6.69 22.79
CA LEU A 202 2.58 7.37 22.27
C LEU A 202 2.16 8.56 21.40
N PRO A 203 2.99 9.62 21.27
CA PRO A 203 2.67 10.78 20.42
C PRO A 203 2.38 10.46 18.94
N TYR A 204 2.81 9.29 18.47
CA TYR A 204 2.68 8.80 17.10
C TYR A 204 1.96 7.45 17.00
N GLY A 205 1.30 7.02 18.09
CA GLY A 205 0.43 5.84 18.12
C GLY A 205 -0.95 6.11 17.52
N LEU A 206 -1.85 5.14 17.65
CA LEU A 206 -3.25 5.28 17.29
C LEU A 206 -3.92 6.32 18.19
N SER A 207 -4.72 7.19 17.60
CA SER A 207 -5.61 8.10 18.31
C SER A 207 -6.80 7.35 18.93
N SER A 208 -7.52 8.01 19.84
CA SER A 208 -8.74 7.45 20.42
C SER A 208 -9.80 7.13 19.36
N GLN A 209 -9.96 8.00 18.36
CA GLN A 209 -10.92 7.79 17.29
C GLN A 209 -10.53 6.61 16.39
N GLU A 210 -9.26 6.50 16.02
CA GLU A 210 -8.77 5.37 15.23
C GLU A 210 -8.90 4.05 15.98
N THR A 211 -8.67 4.06 17.30
CA THR A 211 -8.83 2.86 18.14
C THR A 211 -10.29 2.42 18.19
N GLU A 212 -11.22 3.36 18.35
CA GLU A 212 -12.66 3.10 18.30
C GLU A 212 -13.08 2.58 16.92
N ASP A 213 -12.59 3.19 15.85
CA ASP A 213 -12.87 2.75 14.47
C ASP A 213 -12.35 1.33 14.19
N LEU A 214 -11.19 0.96 14.75
CA LEU A 214 -10.65 -0.39 14.68
C LEU A 214 -11.51 -1.36 15.48
N TRP A 215 -11.94 -0.96 16.67
CA TRP A 215 -12.83 -1.77 17.51
C TRP A 215 -14.14 -2.10 16.80
N MET A 216 -14.79 -1.10 16.21
CA MET A 216 -16.03 -1.26 15.45
C MET A 216 -15.87 -2.17 14.22
N GLN A 217 -14.66 -2.33 13.70
CA GLN A 217 -14.38 -3.27 12.60
C GLN A 217 -14.03 -4.68 13.10
N ALA A 218 -13.48 -4.79 14.31
CA ALA A 218 -13.17 -6.07 14.95
C ALA A 218 -14.44 -6.75 15.50
N ASP A 219 -15.36 -5.98 16.08
CA ASP A 219 -16.69 -6.42 16.53
C ASP A 219 -17.64 -6.49 15.33
N ILE A 220 -17.80 -7.68 14.75
CA ILE A 220 -18.47 -7.83 13.45
C ILE A 220 -19.97 -7.97 13.63
N ASN A 221 -20.40 -8.54 14.76
CA ASN A 221 -21.81 -8.70 15.07
C ASN A 221 -22.39 -7.50 15.83
N GLY A 222 -21.55 -6.57 16.32
CA GLY A 222 -21.97 -5.33 16.97
C GLY A 222 -22.52 -5.52 18.38
N ASN A 223 -22.12 -6.59 19.08
CA ASN A 223 -22.60 -6.88 20.44
C ASN A 223 -21.76 -6.20 21.53
N GLY A 224 -20.75 -5.42 21.16
CA GLY A 224 -19.87 -4.67 22.06
C GLY A 224 -18.69 -5.47 22.61
N VAL A 225 -18.49 -6.71 22.18
CA VAL A 225 -17.35 -7.57 22.57
C VAL A 225 -16.79 -8.33 21.38
N VAL A 226 -15.49 -8.61 21.38
CA VAL A 226 -14.86 -9.40 20.30
C VAL A 226 -14.68 -10.84 20.77
N GLY A 227 -15.44 -11.76 20.17
CA GLY A 227 -15.31 -13.19 20.42
C GLY A 227 -14.05 -13.79 19.78
N TYR A 228 -13.74 -15.05 20.11
CA TYR A 228 -12.57 -15.76 19.57
C TYR A 228 -12.59 -15.84 18.04
N GLU A 229 -13.74 -16.15 17.43
CA GLU A 229 -13.87 -16.24 15.97
C GLU A 229 -13.74 -14.88 15.27
N GLU A 230 -14.16 -13.80 15.93
CA GLU A 230 -14.02 -12.44 15.40
C GLU A 230 -12.57 -11.97 15.46
N PHE A 231 -11.90 -12.20 16.60
CA PHE A 231 -10.45 -12.02 16.74
C PHE A 231 -9.71 -12.80 15.67
N LYS A 232 -10.04 -14.09 15.51
CA LYS A 232 -9.40 -14.95 14.54
C LYS A 232 -9.60 -14.41 13.12
N ARG A 233 -10.81 -14.00 12.75
CA ARG A 233 -11.11 -13.49 11.39
C ARG A 233 -10.49 -12.13 11.10
N ARG A 234 -10.48 -11.20 12.05
CA ARG A 234 -10.08 -9.79 11.80
C ARG A 234 -8.66 -9.45 12.19
N ILE A 235 -8.15 -10.07 13.24
CA ILE A 235 -6.85 -9.71 13.82
C ILE A 235 -5.81 -10.79 13.48
N TRP A 236 -6.15 -12.07 13.68
CA TRP A 236 -5.17 -13.14 13.55
C TRP A 236 -5.01 -13.67 12.12
N ASN A 237 -6.12 -14.00 11.47
CA ASN A 237 -6.21 -14.51 10.11
C ASN A 237 -6.74 -13.44 9.15
N SER A 238 -6.56 -12.14 9.47
CA SER A 238 -6.72 -11.09 8.47
C SER A 238 -5.96 -11.57 7.22
N GLU A 239 -6.71 -11.95 6.19
CA GLU A 239 -6.20 -12.63 5.01
C GLU A 239 -5.30 -11.66 4.25
N TYR A 240 -4.05 -11.56 4.71
CA TYR A 240 -2.92 -10.98 4.00
C TYR A 240 -1.82 -12.02 3.79
N SER A 241 -2.17 -13.30 3.98
CA SER A 241 -1.43 -14.45 3.51
C SER A 241 -2.33 -15.20 2.53
N GLU A 242 -1.85 -15.29 1.29
CA GLU A 242 -2.41 -16.04 0.17
C GLU A 242 -3.59 -15.36 -0.53
N LEU A 243 -3.29 -14.89 -1.75
CA LEU A 243 -4.25 -14.51 -2.79
C LEU A 243 -5.33 -15.59 -2.89
N LYS A 244 -6.50 -15.32 -2.31
CA LYS A 244 -7.72 -15.99 -2.75
C LYS A 244 -8.38 -15.11 -3.78
N GLU A 245 -8.34 -15.60 -5.01
CA GLU A 245 -9.36 -15.34 -6.02
C GLU A 245 -10.70 -15.85 -5.49
N GLU A 246 -11.35 -15.10 -4.60
CA GLU A 246 -12.76 -15.32 -4.31
C GLU A 246 -13.57 -14.54 -5.33
N ASN A 247 -14.12 -15.30 -6.29
CA ASN A 247 -15.16 -14.91 -7.23
C ASN A 247 -16.25 -14.09 -6.52
N CYS A 248 -16.24 -12.78 -6.71
CA CYS A 248 -17.40 -11.95 -6.39
C CYS A 248 -18.51 -12.29 -7.38
N SER A 249 -19.48 -13.06 -6.90
CA SER A 249 -20.74 -13.31 -7.57
C SER A 249 -21.40 -12.00 -8.00
N GLU A 250 -21.88 -12.01 -9.24
CA GLU A 250 -22.69 -10.98 -9.86
C GLU A 250 -23.79 -10.51 -8.90
N ARG A 251 -23.65 -9.29 -8.39
CA ARG A 251 -24.81 -8.50 -7.96
C ARG A 251 -25.01 -7.42 -9.00
N THR A 252 -25.95 -7.72 -9.88
CA THR A 252 -26.56 -6.81 -10.84
C THR A 252 -27.03 -5.56 -10.10
N TRP A 253 -26.36 -4.44 -10.32
CA TRP A 253 -26.94 -3.12 -10.12
C TRP A 253 -27.25 -2.58 -11.51
N ASP A 254 -28.48 -2.12 -11.64
CA ASP A 254 -29.10 -1.76 -12.91
C ASP A 254 -28.28 -0.77 -13.74
N SER A 255 -28.40 -0.99 -15.04
CA SER A 255 -27.64 -0.33 -16.09
C SER A 255 -28.04 1.13 -16.22
N GLU A 256 -27.18 2.05 -15.79
CA GLU A 256 -27.13 3.38 -16.40
C GLU A 256 -26.17 3.31 -17.59
N GLN A 257 -26.73 3.40 -18.80
CA GLN A 257 -26.01 3.56 -20.06
C GLN A 257 -25.26 4.90 -20.05
N GLY A 258 -24.11 4.94 -19.37
CA GLY A 258 -23.11 5.99 -19.50
C GLY A 258 -22.06 5.56 -20.52
N ILE A 259 -21.78 6.44 -21.48
CA ILE A 259 -20.71 6.31 -22.48
C ILE A 259 -19.46 5.72 -21.81
N GLU A 260 -18.94 4.59 -22.29
CA GLU A 260 -17.67 4.04 -21.83
C GLU A 260 -16.55 5.05 -22.16
N GLU A 261 -16.26 5.97 -21.23
CA GLU A 261 -15.14 6.90 -21.38
C GLU A 261 -13.86 6.07 -21.50
N GLU A 262 -13.23 6.05 -22.68
CA GLU A 262 -11.89 5.48 -22.85
C GLU A 262 -10.93 6.19 -21.88
N ALA A 263 -10.35 5.45 -20.93
CA ALA A 263 -9.34 5.99 -20.00
C ALA A 263 -7.95 5.65 -20.52
N ILE A 264 -7.00 6.54 -20.28
CA ILE A 264 -5.61 6.33 -20.65
C ILE A 264 -4.86 5.83 -19.41
N GLY A 265 -4.23 4.68 -19.55
CA GLY A 265 -3.35 4.05 -18.57
C GLY A 265 -1.89 4.07 -18.99
N PHE A 266 -1.04 3.48 -18.16
CA PHE A 266 0.34 3.16 -18.51
C PHE A 266 0.59 1.65 -18.49
N LYS A 267 1.38 1.20 -19.47
CA LYS A 267 2.06 -0.10 -19.44
C LYS A 267 3.53 0.13 -19.12
N VAL A 268 4.08 -0.68 -18.22
CA VAL A 268 5.52 -0.67 -17.95
C VAL A 268 6.25 -1.34 -19.11
N LYS A 269 7.22 -0.65 -19.70
CA LYS A 269 8.09 -1.18 -20.77
C LYS A 269 9.40 -1.74 -20.23
N LYS A 270 9.94 -1.06 -19.22
CA LYS A 270 11.24 -1.39 -18.63
C LYS A 270 11.33 -0.76 -17.26
N ALA A 271 11.95 -1.47 -16.32
CA ALA A 271 12.41 -0.92 -15.06
C ALA A 271 13.85 -1.40 -14.85
N VAL A 272 14.73 -0.54 -14.34
CA VAL A 272 16.13 -0.91 -14.07
C VAL A 272 16.61 -0.25 -12.80
N LEU A 273 17.45 -0.97 -12.05
CA LEU A 273 18.22 -0.40 -10.96
C LEU A 273 19.65 -0.19 -11.43
N PHE A 274 20.23 0.93 -11.03
CA PHE A 274 21.64 1.18 -11.26
C PHE A 274 22.41 1.21 -9.93
N PRO A 275 23.54 0.50 -9.81
CA PRO A 275 24.17 -0.31 -10.83
C PRO A 275 23.57 -1.74 -10.88
N ARG A 276 23.99 -2.55 -11.87
CA ARG A 276 23.36 -3.86 -12.19
C ARG A 276 23.47 -4.90 -11.08
N GLU A 277 24.42 -4.74 -10.16
CA GLU A 277 24.56 -5.58 -8.97
C GLU A 277 23.30 -5.50 -8.11
N ALA A 278 22.69 -4.32 -8.02
CA ALA A 278 21.47 -4.07 -7.26
C ALA A 278 20.29 -4.89 -7.80
N GLU A 279 20.23 -5.10 -9.12
CA GLU A 279 19.25 -5.96 -9.80
C GLU A 279 19.42 -7.45 -9.49
N LYS A 280 20.57 -7.84 -8.94
CA LYS A 280 20.89 -9.21 -8.53
C LYS A 280 20.82 -9.41 -7.01
N GLY A 281 20.27 -8.43 -6.30
CA GLY A 281 20.19 -8.46 -4.83
C GLY A 281 21.53 -8.22 -4.13
N MET A 282 22.54 -7.73 -4.86
CA MET A 282 23.88 -7.47 -4.32
C MET A 282 24.13 -5.97 -4.19
N TRP A 283 24.86 -5.56 -3.14
CA TRP A 283 25.25 -4.16 -2.99
C TRP A 283 26.67 -3.93 -3.53
N PRO A 284 26.90 -2.89 -4.34
CA PRO A 284 28.20 -2.68 -4.97
C PRO A 284 29.23 -2.16 -3.96
N GLU A 285 30.48 -2.57 -4.10
CA GLU A 285 31.55 -2.26 -3.14
C GLU A 285 31.92 -0.77 -3.07
N ASN A 286 31.69 -0.03 -4.16
CA ASN A 286 31.99 1.39 -4.27
C ASN A 286 30.86 2.30 -3.74
N TYR A 287 29.77 1.74 -3.23
CA TYR A 287 28.71 2.49 -2.55
C TYR A 287 28.92 2.48 -1.03
N SER A 288 28.71 3.64 -0.43
CA SER A 288 28.82 3.91 1.00
C SER A 288 27.55 3.53 1.78
N LEU A 289 27.59 3.69 3.11
CA LEU A 289 26.43 3.48 3.97
C LEU A 289 25.39 4.58 3.74
N SER A 290 24.12 4.18 3.69
CA SER A 290 22.95 5.01 3.41
C SER A 290 22.77 5.43 1.95
N ASP A 291 23.57 4.89 1.03
CA ASP A 291 23.36 5.14 -0.39
C ASP A 291 22.12 4.40 -0.93
N HIS A 292 21.55 4.98 -1.99
CA HIS A 292 20.45 4.39 -2.75
C HIS A 292 20.88 4.11 -4.20
N ALA A 293 20.45 2.96 -4.72
CA ALA A 293 20.59 2.58 -6.11
C ALA A 293 19.42 3.21 -6.90
N PRO A 294 19.69 4.09 -7.89
CA PRO A 294 18.61 4.74 -8.63
C PRO A 294 17.71 3.73 -9.37
N LEU A 295 16.41 3.82 -9.12
CA LEU A 295 15.37 3.09 -9.85
C LEU A 295 14.82 3.94 -10.99
N THR A 296 14.94 3.46 -12.23
CA THR A 296 14.40 4.13 -13.43
C THR A 296 13.36 3.26 -14.11
N VAL A 297 12.21 3.84 -14.46
CA VAL A 297 11.12 3.13 -15.13
C VAL A 297 10.70 3.86 -16.41
N ILE A 298 10.46 3.10 -17.48
CA ILE A 298 9.93 3.59 -18.74
C ILE A 298 8.48 3.12 -18.87
N PHE A 299 7.56 4.08 -18.96
CA PHE A 299 6.13 3.84 -19.17
C PHE A 299 5.76 4.13 -20.63
N CYS A 300 4.72 3.45 -21.12
CA CYS A 300 4.10 3.71 -22.41
C CYS A 300 2.59 3.88 -22.23
N PRO A 301 1.98 4.97 -22.73
CA PRO A 301 0.54 5.17 -22.60
C PRO A 301 -0.23 4.12 -23.39
N VAL A 302 -1.30 3.62 -22.79
CA VAL A 302 -2.20 2.62 -23.38
C VAL A 302 -3.65 3.02 -23.13
N ARG A 303 -4.56 2.68 -24.04
CA ARG A 303 -5.99 2.84 -23.80
C ARG A 303 -6.48 1.65 -22.99
N ILE A 304 -7.20 1.92 -21.90
CA ILE A 304 -7.78 0.89 -21.05
C ILE A 304 -9.27 0.79 -21.36
N GLN A 305 -9.68 -0.35 -21.90
CA GLN A 305 -11.09 -0.67 -22.16
C GLN A 305 -11.81 -1.04 -20.86
N GLY A 306 -13.15 -0.93 -20.85
CA GLY A 306 -13.98 -1.11 -19.65
C GLY A 306 -13.82 -2.46 -18.94
N SER A 307 -13.38 -3.51 -19.64
CA SER A 307 -13.17 -4.88 -19.12
C SER A 307 -11.84 -5.04 -18.36
N GLU A 308 -10.79 -4.32 -18.76
CA GLU A 308 -9.45 -4.35 -18.12
C GLU A 308 -9.40 -3.56 -16.81
N ARG A 309 -10.43 -2.76 -16.51
CA ARG A 309 -10.54 -2.00 -15.24
C ARG A 309 -10.95 -2.86 -14.04
N ILE A 310 -11.28 -4.12 -14.25
CA ILE A 310 -11.80 -5.04 -13.23
C ILE A 310 -10.72 -6.05 -12.80
N THR A 311 -9.68 -6.24 -13.62
CA THR A 311 -8.65 -7.25 -13.37
C THR A 311 -7.66 -6.75 -12.31
N ARG A 312 -7.88 -7.16 -11.06
CA ARG A 312 -6.86 -7.13 -10.02
C ARG A 312 -5.72 -8.05 -10.46
N LEU A 313 -4.51 -7.50 -10.63
CA LEU A 313 -3.24 -8.25 -10.65
C LEU A 313 -2.64 -8.24 -9.25
#